data_AF-A0A0T6AP37-F1
#
_entry.id   AF-A0A0T6AP37-F1
#
_cell.length_a   1.000
_cell.length_b   1.000
_cell.length_c   1.000
_cell.angle_alpha   90.00
_cell.angle_beta   90.00
_cell.angle_gamma   90.00
#
_symmetry.space_group_name_H-M   'P 1'
#
loop_
_entity.id
_entity.type
_entity.pdbx_description
1 polymer ?
#
loop_
_entity_poly.entity_id
_entity_poly.type
_entity_poly.pdbx_seq_one_letter_code
_entity_poly.pdbx_strand_id
1 'polypeptide(L)'
;MPASVGTPLLWGAFTLFVLGLLALDLGVFHRKAHAVGPREALGWSLFWIALALLFNAGVVWWFGAQRGLEFLTGYLIEKALSVDNIFVFLVIFSYFSVPAAYQHRVLFWGILGAIIFRVIFILAGAALLAAFHWVIYVFGGLLILTAVRIVRARD
;
A
#
# COMPACT_ATOMS: atom_id res chain seq x y z
N MET A 1 -15.84 5.31 29.29
CA MET A 1 -15.71 6.53 28.45
C MET A 1 -15.24 6.07 27.09
N PRO A 2 -15.92 6.37 25.96
CA PRO A 2 -15.44 5.96 24.66
C PRO A 2 -14.14 6.72 24.41
N ALA A 3 -13.00 6.03 24.44
CA ALA A 3 -11.71 6.63 24.13
C ALA A 3 -11.77 7.08 22.66
N SER A 4 -11.92 8.38 22.44
CA SER A 4 -11.92 8.92 21.09
C SER A 4 -10.53 8.71 20.48
N VAL A 5 -10.46 7.95 19.39
CA VAL A 5 -9.22 7.68 18.63
C VAL A 5 -8.58 8.98 18.10
N GLY A 6 -9.36 10.06 18.02
CA GLY A 6 -8.92 11.38 17.53
C GLY A 6 -8.33 12.32 18.57
N THR A 7 -7.79 11.84 19.71
CA THR A 7 -7.06 12.76 20.59
C THR A 7 -5.69 13.09 20.00
N PRO A 8 -5.25 14.37 20.02
CA PRO A 8 -3.91 14.76 19.56
C PRO A 8 -2.79 13.97 20.24
N LEU A 9 -3.01 13.52 21.48
CA LEU A 9 -2.06 12.74 22.26
C LEU A 9 -1.92 11.29 21.74
N LEU A 10 -3.03 10.64 21.34
CA LEU A 10 -2.98 9.33 20.69
C LEU A 10 -2.30 9.38 19.32
N TRP A 11 -2.59 10.41 18.52
CA TRP A 11 -1.91 10.64 17.24
C TRP A 11 -0.42 10.93 17.42
N GLY A 12 -0.06 11.77 18.41
CA GLY A 12 1.33 12.04 18.76
C GLY A 12 2.07 10.78 19.22
N ALA A 13 1.47 9.99 20.11
CA ALA A 13 2.04 8.73 20.59
C ALA A 13 2.18 7.69 19.47
N PHE A 14 1.17 7.54 18.61
CA PHE A 14 1.22 6.65 17.45
C PHE A 14 2.29 7.09 16.45
N THR A 15 2.37 8.38 16.15
CA THR A 15 3.40 8.93 15.25
C THR A 15 4.79 8.71 15.83
N LEU A 16 4.99 8.96 17.12
CA LEU A 16 6.26 8.71 17.79
C LEU A 16 6.63 7.21 17.80
N PHE A 17 5.65 6.33 18.02
CA PHE A 17 5.83 4.88 17.95
C PHE A 17 6.25 4.42 16.54
N VAL A 18 5.56 4.92 15.50
CA VAL A 18 5.90 4.63 14.10
C VAL A 18 7.28 5.17 13.75
N LEU A 19 7.59 6.41 14.11
CA LEU A 19 8.91 7.01 13.89
C LEU A 19 10.01 6.25 14.64
N GLY A 20 9.73 5.77 15.85
CA GLY A 20 10.65 4.93 16.62
C GLY A 20 10.92 3.59 15.94
N LEU A 21 9.88 2.90 15.48
CA LEU A 21 10.01 1.67 14.69
C LEU A 21 10.80 1.91 13.39
N LEU A 22 10.55 3.03 12.71
CA LEU A 22 11.19 3.37 11.44
C LEU A 22 12.66 3.76 11.64
N ALA A 23 12.98 4.48 12.71
CA ALA A 23 14.35 4.77 13.11
C ALA A 23 15.12 3.50 13.51
N LEU A 24 14.44 2.54 14.14
CA LEU A 24 15.03 1.24 14.48
C LEU A 24 15.27 0.39 13.22
N ASP A 25 14.33 0.38 12.28
CA ASP A 25 14.47 -0.31 10.99
C ASP A 25 15.61 0.26 10.11
N LEU A 26 15.63 1.58 9.91
CA LEU A 26 16.67 2.25 9.12
C LEU A 26 18.03 2.27 9.84
N GLY A 27 18.04 2.39 11.17
CA GLY A 27 19.25 2.53 11.97
C GLY A 27 19.95 1.21 12.29
N VAL A 28 19.21 0.14 12.53
CA VAL A 28 19.75 -1.14 13.04
C VAL A 28 19.73 -2.23 11.96
N PHE A 29 18.66 -2.36 11.18
CA PHE A 29 18.45 -3.53 10.32
C PHE A 29 18.93 -3.34 8.88
N HIS A 30 18.77 -2.14 8.30
CA HIS A 30 19.13 -1.88 6.90
C HIS A 30 20.49 -1.18 6.70
N ARG A 31 21.40 -1.27 7.67
CA ARG A 31 22.71 -0.57 7.64
C ARG A 31 23.69 -1.12 6.59
N LYS A 32 23.42 -2.28 5.98
CA LYS A 32 24.23 -2.86 4.90
C LYS A 32 23.33 -3.36 3.77
N ALA A 33 23.57 -2.84 2.56
CA ALA A 33 22.95 -3.31 1.32
C ALA A 33 23.40 -4.75 1.02
N HIS A 34 22.68 -5.73 1.55
CA HIS A 34 22.79 -7.13 1.12
C HIS A 34 21.61 -7.45 0.19
N ALA A 35 21.88 -8.20 -0.87
CA ALA A 35 20.83 -8.73 -1.73
C ALA A 35 20.05 -9.78 -0.94
N VAL A 36 18.94 -9.36 -0.34
CA VAL A 36 18.05 -10.20 0.45
C VAL A 36 17.55 -11.33 -0.46
N GLY A 37 17.92 -12.57 -0.15
CA GLY A 37 17.44 -13.74 -0.90
C GLY A 37 15.93 -13.92 -0.75
N PRO A 38 15.25 -14.67 -1.64
CA PRO A 38 13.79 -14.83 -1.59
C PRO A 38 13.27 -15.40 -0.25
N ARG A 39 14.05 -16.29 0.40
CA ARG A 39 13.71 -16.85 1.72
C ARG A 39 13.81 -15.81 2.84
N GLU A 40 14.81 -14.94 2.76
CA GLU A 40 15.02 -13.87 3.74
C GLU A 40 13.98 -12.77 3.56
N ALA A 41 13.61 -12.43 2.31
CA ALA A 41 12.56 -11.47 1.98
C ALA A 41 11.19 -11.93 2.49
N LEU A 42 10.87 -13.22 2.37
CA LEU A 42 9.67 -13.82 2.97
C LEU A 42 9.70 -13.73 4.49
N GLY A 43 10.84 -14.01 5.12
CA GLY A 43 11.01 -13.87 6.58
C GLY A 43 10.75 -12.45 7.06
N TRP A 44 11.33 -11.46 6.38
CA TRP A 44 11.08 -10.03 6.65
C TRP A 44 9.63 -9.65 6.44
N SER A 45 9.01 -10.08 5.33
CA SER A 45 7.60 -9.81 5.06
C SER A 45 6.69 -10.37 6.17
N LEU A 46 6.94 -11.62 6.59
CA LEU A 46 6.18 -12.27 7.65
C LEU A 46 6.37 -11.58 9.00
N PHE A 47 7.59 -11.15 9.32
CA PHE A 47 7.88 -10.37 10.53
C PHE A 47 7.07 -9.06 10.58
N TRP A 48 7.07 -8.31 9.48
CA TRP A 48 6.30 -7.06 9.39
C TRP A 48 4.79 -7.28 9.43
N ILE A 49 4.29 -8.36 8.81
CA ILE A 49 2.89 -8.75 8.91
C ILE A 49 2.54 -9.10 10.36
N ALA A 50 3.38 -9.90 11.04
CA ALA A 50 3.15 -10.28 12.43
C ALA A 50 3.15 -9.06 13.36
N LEU A 51 4.06 -8.10 13.16
CA LEU A 51 4.09 -6.86 13.92
C LEU A 51 2.84 -6.02 13.69
N ALA A 52 2.36 -5.90 12.45
CA ALA A 52 1.11 -5.20 12.13
C ALA A 52 -0.12 -5.88 12.77
N LEU A 53 -0.17 -7.22 12.77
CA LEU A 53 -1.24 -7.98 13.43
C LEU A 53 -1.19 -7.86 14.95
N LEU A 54 0.00 -7.83 15.54
CA LEU A 54 0.18 -7.61 16.98
C LEU A 54 -0.27 -6.20 17.39
N PHE A 55 0.06 -5.19 16.58
CA PHE A 55 -0.48 -3.84 16.77
C PHE A 55 -2.00 -3.82 16.66
N ASN A 56 -2.58 -4.50 15.66
CA ASN A 56 -4.03 -4.63 15.52
C ASN A 56 -4.68 -5.30 16.75
N ALA A 57 -4.08 -6.36 17.29
CA ALA A 57 -4.56 -7.00 18.52
C ALA A 57 -4.60 -6.01 19.70
N GLY A 58 -3.59 -5.14 19.80
CA GLY A 58 -3.60 -4.00 20.73
C GLY A 58 -4.76 -3.02 20.48
N VAL A 59 -5.01 -2.66 19.21
CA VAL A 59 -6.15 -1.80 18.84
C VAL A 59 -7.49 -2.43 19.21
N VAL A 60 -7.67 -3.73 18.96
CA VAL A 60 -8.89 -4.47 19.36
C VAL A 60 -9.07 -4.46 20.88
N TRP A 61 -7.99 -4.65 21.63
CA TRP A 61 -8.05 -4.71 23.10
C TRP A 61 -8.38 -3.36 23.73
N TRP A 62 -7.80 -2.26 23.24
CA TRP A 62 -8.03 -0.91 23.80
C TRP A 62 -9.23 -0.16 23.22
N PHE A 63 -9.55 -0.34 21.93
CA PHE A 63 -10.54 0.45 21.20
C PHE A 63 -11.72 -0.39 20.66
N GLY A 64 -11.72 -1.69 20.91
CA GLY A 64 -12.78 -2.61 20.53
C GLY A 64 -12.63 -3.19 19.12
N ALA A 65 -13.41 -4.23 18.85
CA ALA A 65 -13.32 -5.01 17.61
C ALA A 65 -13.58 -4.19 16.34
N GLN A 66 -14.49 -3.20 16.38
CA GLN A 66 -14.81 -2.37 15.22
C GLN A 66 -13.60 -1.60 14.69
N ARG A 67 -12.82 -0.97 15.59
CA ARG A 67 -11.63 -0.19 15.23
C ARG A 67 -10.48 -1.07 14.76
N GLY A 68 -10.34 -2.26 15.35
CA GLY A 68 -9.38 -3.25 14.88
C GLY A 68 -9.74 -3.81 13.50
N LEU A 69 -11.03 -4.01 13.21
CA LEU A 69 -11.47 -4.38 11.87
C LEU A 69 -11.17 -3.27 10.86
N GLU A 70 -11.46 -2.01 11.17
CA GLU A 70 -11.10 -0.87 10.31
C GLU A 70 -9.59 -0.82 10.02
N PHE A 71 -8.75 -1.00 11.04
CA PHE A 71 -7.30 -1.07 10.88
C PHE A 71 -6.86 -2.25 10.01
N LEU A 72 -7.38 -3.46 10.29
CA LEU A 72 -7.03 -4.67 9.54
C LEU A 72 -7.47 -4.58 8.08
N THR A 73 -8.68 -4.10 7.82
CA THR A 73 -9.21 -3.90 6.47
C THR A 73 -8.35 -2.89 5.72
N GLY A 74 -8.01 -1.75 6.33
CA GLY A 74 -7.10 -0.78 5.74
C GLY A 74 -5.73 -1.38 5.42
N TYR A 75 -5.12 -2.08 6.39
CA TYR A 75 -3.83 -2.75 6.22
C TYR A 75 -3.84 -3.76 5.05
N LEU A 76 -4.87 -4.59 4.97
CA LEU A 76 -5.01 -5.59 3.91
C LEU A 76 -5.23 -4.94 2.54
N ILE A 77 -6.03 -3.87 2.45
CA ILE A 77 -6.24 -3.12 1.19
C ILE A 77 -4.92 -2.52 0.72
N GLU A 78 -4.17 -1.84 1.60
CA GLU A 78 -2.88 -1.24 1.25
C GLU A 78 -1.85 -2.30 0.83
N LYS A 79 -1.82 -3.45 1.50
CA LYS A 79 -0.95 -4.57 1.11
C LYS A 79 -1.35 -5.19 -0.23
N ALA A 80 -2.64 -5.37 -0.50
CA ALA A 80 -3.12 -5.88 -1.78
C ALA A 80 -2.78 -4.93 -2.93
N LEU A 81 -2.98 -3.63 -2.74
CA LEU A 81 -2.61 -2.60 -3.72
C LEU A 81 -1.10 -2.59 -4.01
N SER A 82 -0.28 -2.75 -2.97
CA SER A 82 1.19 -2.83 -3.13
C SER A 82 1.63 -4.04 -3.97
N VAL A 83 1.00 -5.21 -3.77
CA VAL A 83 1.30 -6.45 -4.52
C VAL A 83 0.87 -6.32 -5.98
N ASP A 84 -0.31 -5.75 -6.23
CA ASP A 84 -0.82 -5.46 -7.58
C ASP A 84 0.16 -4.57 -8.36
N ASN A 85 0.68 -3.52 -7.70
CA ASN A 85 1.67 -2.64 -8.32
C ASN A 85 2.98 -3.38 -8.67
N ILE A 86 3.52 -4.22 -7.79
CA ILE A 86 4.73 -5.02 -8.08
C ILE A 86 4.50 -5.98 -9.26
N PHE A 87 3.33 -6.62 -9.34
CA PHE A 87 3.01 -7.54 -10.42
C PHE A 87 3.05 -6.85 -11.79
N VAL A 88 2.45 -5.67 -11.91
CA VAL A 88 2.50 -4.86 -13.15
C VAL A 88 3.94 -4.56 -13.55
N PHE A 89 4.80 -4.17 -12.60
CA PHE A 89 6.22 -3.92 -12.89
C PHE A 89 6.96 -5.17 -13.35
N LEU A 90 6.70 -6.34 -12.73
CA LEU A 90 7.31 -7.60 -13.15
C LEU A 90 6.90 -8.01 -14.56
N VAL A 91 5.62 -7.83 -14.93
CA VAL A 91 5.12 -8.08 -16.29
C VAL A 91 5.82 -7.17 -17.31
N ILE A 92 5.94 -5.87 -17.00
CA ILE A 92 6.63 -4.90 -17.84
C ILE A 92 8.11 -5.27 -18.00
N PHE A 93 8.80 -5.61 -16.92
CA PHE A 93 10.23 -6.00 -16.99
C PHE A 93 10.44 -7.29 -17.78
N SER A 94 9.52 -8.25 -17.66
CA SER A 94 9.53 -9.49 -18.45
C SER A 94 9.33 -9.20 -19.93
N TYR A 95 8.32 -8.39 -20.27
CA TYR A 95 8.04 -7.99 -21.65
C TYR A 95 9.23 -7.30 -22.32
N PHE A 96 9.93 -6.42 -21.61
CA PHE A 96 11.10 -5.71 -22.11
C PHE A 96 12.44 -6.44 -21.85
N SER A 97 12.42 -7.65 -21.29
CA SER A 97 13.62 -8.44 -20.96
C SER A 97 14.69 -7.65 -20.18
N VAL A 98 14.26 -6.85 -19.19
CA VAL A 98 15.14 -5.93 -18.45
C VAL A 98 16.13 -6.72 -17.57
N PRO A 99 17.45 -6.57 -17.76
CA PRO A 99 18.45 -7.25 -16.94
C PRO A 99 18.32 -6.89 -15.45
N ALA A 100 18.50 -7.88 -14.57
CA ALA A 100 18.30 -7.75 -13.11
C ALA A 100 19.08 -6.59 -12.47
N ALA A 101 20.27 -6.27 -12.99
CA ALA A 101 21.09 -5.16 -12.51
C ALA A 101 20.41 -3.78 -12.64
N TYR A 102 19.52 -3.61 -13.61
CA TYR A 102 18.80 -2.34 -13.84
C TYR A 102 17.41 -2.31 -13.24
N GLN A 103 16.84 -3.46 -12.83
CA GLN A 103 15.47 -3.55 -12.33
C GLN A 103 15.23 -2.62 -11.14
N HIS A 104 16.14 -2.55 -10.16
CA HIS A 104 15.99 -1.66 -9.00
C HIS A 104 15.91 -0.18 -9.41
N ARG A 105 16.76 0.27 -10.35
CA ARG A 105 16.78 1.66 -10.82
C ARG A 105 15.52 2.00 -11.61
N VAL A 106 15.11 1.12 -12.52
CA VAL A 106 13.89 1.33 -13.33
C VAL A 106 12.65 1.28 -12.44
N LEU A 107 12.60 0.35 -11.48
CA LEU A 107 11.52 0.25 -10.50
C LEU A 107 11.42 1.52 -9.66
N PHE A 108 12.53 2.07 -9.19
CA PHE A 108 12.52 3.31 -8.41
C PHE A 108 11.90 4.48 -9.18
N TRP A 109 12.34 4.71 -10.42
CA TRP A 109 11.78 5.76 -11.27
C TRP A 109 10.32 5.46 -11.66
N GLY A 110 9.98 4.20 -11.88
CA GLY A 110 8.61 3.75 -12.16
C GLY A 110 7.64 3.97 -11.01
N ILE A 111 8.03 3.62 -9.78
CA ILE A 111 7.24 3.87 -8.57
C ILE A 111 7.08 5.37 -8.34
N LEU A 112 8.15 6.15 -8.46
CA LEU A 112 8.08 7.61 -8.30
C LEU A 112 7.10 8.23 -9.30
N GLY A 113 7.21 7.85 -10.58
CA GLY A 113 6.28 8.27 -11.62
C GLY A 113 4.85 7.83 -11.33
N ALA A 114 4.64 6.56 -10.93
CA ALA A 114 3.33 6.03 -10.60
C ALA A 114 2.67 6.76 -9.41
N ILE A 115 3.43 7.13 -8.39
CA ILE A 115 2.94 7.93 -7.26
C ILE A 115 2.51 9.32 -7.73
N ILE A 116 3.33 9.98 -8.56
CA ILE A 116 2.99 11.30 -9.11
C ILE A 116 1.71 11.22 -9.96
N PHE A 117 1.63 10.26 -10.89
CA PHE A 117 0.43 10.05 -11.69
C PHE A 117 -0.77 9.73 -10.81
N ARG A 118 -0.60 8.90 -9.77
CA ARG A 118 -1.67 8.57 -8.82
C ARG A 118 -2.20 9.84 -8.15
N VAL A 119 -1.33 10.70 -7.63
CA VAL A 119 -1.74 11.98 -7.01
C VAL A 119 -2.48 12.86 -8.02
N ILE A 120 -1.96 13.00 -9.23
CA ILE A 120 -2.60 13.79 -10.29
C ILE A 120 -3.98 13.23 -10.64
N PHE A 121 -4.10 11.92 -10.87
CA PHE A 121 -5.36 11.28 -11.22
C PHE A 121 -6.40 11.39 -10.10
N ILE A 122 -6.00 11.27 -8.84
CA ILE A 122 -6.90 11.43 -7.69
C ILE A 122 -7.39 12.87 -7.60
N LEU A 123 -6.49 13.86 -7.65
CA LEU A 123 -6.86 15.27 -7.52
C LEU A 123 -7.68 15.76 -8.72
N ALA A 124 -7.23 15.45 -9.94
CA ALA A 124 -7.94 15.81 -11.16
C ALA A 124 -9.29 15.08 -11.25
N GLY A 125 -9.33 13.79 -10.90
CA GLY A 125 -10.57 13.01 -10.82
C GLY A 125 -11.54 13.61 -9.81
N ALA A 126 -11.10 13.91 -8.59
CA ALA A 126 -11.93 14.53 -7.57
C ALA A 126 -12.49 15.90 -8.03
N ALA A 127 -11.65 16.75 -8.63
CA ALA A 127 -12.07 18.04 -9.17
C ALA A 127 -13.09 17.88 -10.33
N LEU A 128 -12.86 16.91 -11.22
CA LEU A 128 -13.75 16.63 -12.35
C LEU A 128 -15.11 16.11 -11.88
N LEU A 129 -15.13 15.23 -10.88
CA LEU A 129 -16.35 14.70 -10.28
C LEU A 129 -17.15 15.79 -9.55
N ALA A 130 -16.46 16.72 -8.87
CA ALA A 130 -17.10 17.85 -8.21
C ALA A 130 -17.78 18.80 -9.23
N ALA A 131 -17.16 19.02 -10.39
CA ALA A 131 -17.71 19.87 -11.45
C ALA A 131 -18.81 19.19 -12.28
N PHE A 132 -18.69 17.87 -12.53
CA PHE A 132 -19.58 17.14 -13.44
C PHE A 132 -20.04 15.81 -12.86
N HIS A 133 -21.19 15.82 -12.20
CA HIS A 133 -21.78 14.62 -11.57
C HIS A 133 -22.08 13.49 -12.57
N TRP A 134 -22.32 13.81 -13.85
CA TRP A 134 -22.56 12.81 -14.89
C TRP A 134 -21.31 11.96 -15.22
N VAL A 135 -20.10 12.48 -14.93
CA VAL A 135 -18.83 11.78 -15.16
C VAL A 135 -18.71 10.53 -14.28
N ILE A 136 -19.38 10.50 -13.12
CA ILE A 136 -19.45 9.31 -12.25
C ILE A 136 -20.01 8.12 -13.02
N TYR A 137 -21.08 8.32 -13.80
CA TYR A 137 -21.70 7.23 -14.56
C TYR A 137 -20.79 6.73 -15.69
N VAL A 138 -20.03 7.62 -16.32
CA VAL A 138 -19.05 7.25 -17.36
C VAL A 138 -17.89 6.47 -16.77
N PHE A 139 -17.29 6.96 -15.69
CA PHE A 139 -16.19 6.27 -15.00
C PHE A 139 -16.64 4.93 -14.44
N GLY A 140 -17.80 4.88 -13.78
CA GLY A 140 -18.38 3.64 -13.27
C GLY A 140 -18.66 2.64 -14.39
N GLY A 141 -19.23 3.10 -15.51
CA GLY A 141 -19.44 2.27 -16.69
C GLY A 141 -18.14 1.72 -17.28
N LEU A 142 -17.11 2.56 -17.40
CA LEU A 142 -15.78 2.16 -17.87
C LEU A 142 -15.13 1.14 -16.94
N LEU A 143 -15.25 1.32 -15.62
CA LEU A 143 -14.76 0.36 -14.63
C LEU A 143 -15.46 -1.00 -14.74
N ILE A 144 -16.79 -1.00 -14.89
CA ILE A 144 -17.56 -2.24 -15.12
C ILE A 144 -17.11 -2.94 -16.41
N LEU A 145 -16.95 -2.18 -17.50
CA LEU A 145 -16.49 -2.70 -18.79
C LEU A 145 -15.10 -3.33 -18.69
N THR A 146 -14.20 -2.68 -17.95
CA THR A 146 -12.83 -3.15 -17.73
C THR A 146 -12.82 -4.39 -16.85
N ALA A 147 -13.61 -4.40 -15.77
CA ALA A 147 -13.77 -5.57 -14.91
C ALA A 147 -14.29 -6.79 -15.71
N VAL A 148 -15.31 -6.60 -16.55
CA VAL A 148 -15.84 -7.67 -17.41
C VAL A 148 -14.79 -8.14 -18.43
N ARG A 149 -14.01 -7.24 -19.02
CA ARG A 149 -12.91 -7.61 -19.93
C ARG A 149 -11.83 -8.43 -19.24
N ILE A 150 -11.41 -8.05 -18.04
CA ILE A 150 -10.40 -8.79 -17.27
C ILE A 150 -10.90 -10.20 -16.92
N VAL A 151 -12.17 -10.34 -16.55
CA VAL A 151 -12.76 -11.66 -16.27
C VAL A 151 -12.82 -12.53 -17.52
N ARG A 152 -13.16 -11.97 -18.69
CA ARG A 152 -13.25 -12.73 -19.96
C ARG A 152 -11.91 -13.00 -20.64
N ALA A 153 -10.87 -12.23 -20.36
CA ALA A 153 -9.52 -12.42 -20.94
C ALA A 153 -8.69 -13.47 -20.20
N ARG A 154 -9.27 -14.13 -19.17
CA ARG A 154 -8.62 -15.14 -18.34
C ARG A 154 -9.03 -16.58 -18.70
N ASP A 155 -9.67 -16.75 -19.86
CA ASP A 155 -9.91 -18.02 -20.57
C ASP A 155 -9.12 -18.02 -21.89
#